data_AF-A0A847WY47-F1
#
_entry.id   AF-A0A847WY47-F1
#
_cell.length_a   1.000
_cell.length_b   1.000
_cell.length_c   1.000
_cell.angle_alpha   90.00
_cell.angle_beta   90.00
_cell.angle_gamma   90.00
#
_symmetry.space_group_name_H-M   'P 1'
#
loop_
_entity.id
_entity.type
_entity.pdbx_description
1 polymer ?
#
loop_
_entity_poly.entity_id
_entity_poly.type
_entity_poly.pdbx_seq_one_letter_code
_entity_poly.pdbx_strand_id
1 'polypeptide(L)'
;MRRATVTRDYLVVTLGLVAMRAEDPEAKSLAAAAIVHPEPATFRQLLDMGRGKPWRDSVVEALAEVGIETVSNFIGGCDGR
;
A
#
# COMPACT_ATOMS: atom_id res chain seq x y z
N MET A 1 4.64 5.19 24.48
CA MET A 1 5.20 4.56 23.26
C MET A 1 4.27 3.45 22.75
N ARG A 2 3.06 3.76 22.24
CA ARG A 2 2.09 2.76 21.71
C ARG A 2 1.66 3.03 20.26
N ARG A 3 2.11 4.12 19.63
CA ARG A 3 1.68 4.52 18.28
C ARG A 3 2.25 3.63 17.16
N ALA A 4 3.48 3.14 17.29
CA ALA A 4 4.14 2.38 16.23
C ALA A 4 3.56 0.96 15.98
N THR A 5 2.94 0.35 16.99
CA THR A 5 2.38 -1.00 16.86
C THR A 5 1.02 -0.98 16.15
N VAL A 6 0.19 0.04 16.43
CA VAL A 6 -1.16 0.17 15.86
C VAL A 6 -1.10 0.50 14.37
N THR A 7 -0.16 1.35 13.94
CA THR A 7 -0.04 1.76 12.54
C THR A 7 0.38 0.61 11.63
N ARG A 8 1.26 -0.29 12.11
CA ARG A 8 1.65 -1.49 11.36
C ARG A 8 0.49 -2.49 11.21
N ASP A 9 -0.37 -2.60 12.21
CA ASP A 9 -1.54 -3.49 12.17
C ASP A 9 -2.55 -3.03 11.12
N TYR A 10 -2.80 -1.72 11.02
CA TYR A 10 -3.69 -1.13 10.01
C TYR A 10 -3.24 -1.38 8.56
N LEU A 11 -1.93 -1.28 8.29
CA LEU A 11 -1.37 -1.61 6.98
C LEU A 11 -1.56 -3.10 6.63
N VAL A 12 -1.30 -4.00 7.58
CA VAL A 12 -1.47 -5.45 7.35
C VAL A 12 -2.93 -5.80 7.09
N VAL A 13 -3.87 -5.23 7.84
CA VAL A 13 -5.31 -5.42 7.60
C VAL A 13 -5.72 -4.93 6.22
N THR A 14 -5.27 -3.72 5.84
CA THR A 14 -5.61 -3.12 4.54
C THR A 14 -5.08 -3.97 3.38
N LEU A 15 -3.81 -4.39 3.45
CA LEU A 15 -3.22 -5.29 2.45
C LEU A 15 -3.91 -6.66 2.45
N GLY A 16 -4.31 -7.18 3.61
CA GLY A 16 -5.05 -8.44 3.74
C GLY A 16 -6.40 -8.38 3.03
N LEU A 17 -7.11 -7.25 3.12
CA LEU A 17 -8.36 -7.03 2.39
C LEU A 17 -8.12 -7.02 0.87
N VAL A 18 -7.06 -6.37 0.39
CA VAL A 18 -6.69 -6.39 -1.04
C VAL A 18 -6.34 -7.81 -1.48
N ALA A 19 -5.53 -8.54 -0.69
CA ALA A 19 -5.16 -9.92 -0.97
C ALA A 19 -6.37 -10.87 -1.07
N MET A 20 -7.42 -10.61 -0.31
CA MET A 20 -8.64 -11.44 -0.34
C MET A 20 -9.65 -11.00 -1.40
N ARG A 21 -9.83 -9.68 -1.60
CA ARG A 21 -11.00 -9.11 -2.28
C ARG A 21 -10.71 -8.47 -3.62
N ALA A 22 -9.45 -8.21 -3.99
CA ALA A 22 -9.14 -7.70 -5.32
C ALA A 22 -9.66 -8.67 -6.40
N GLU A 23 -10.07 -8.16 -7.55
CA GLU A 23 -10.48 -9.02 -8.67
C GLU A 23 -9.24 -9.55 -9.40
N ASP A 24 -8.21 -8.71 -9.52
CA ASP A 24 -6.95 -9.01 -10.16
C ASP A 24 -6.07 -9.95 -9.31
N PRO A 25 -5.72 -11.15 -9.81
CA PRO A 25 -4.90 -12.11 -9.07
C PRO A 25 -3.47 -11.63 -8.82
N GLU A 26 -2.94 -10.76 -9.68
CA GLU A 26 -1.63 -10.13 -9.51
C GLU A 26 -1.64 -9.13 -8.35
N ALA A 27 -2.69 -8.31 -8.23
CA ALA A 27 -2.87 -7.42 -7.08
C ALA A 27 -2.99 -8.19 -5.76
N LYS A 28 -3.65 -9.36 -5.78
CA LYS A 28 -3.70 -10.24 -4.60
C LYS A 28 -2.32 -10.73 -4.19
N SER A 29 -1.54 -11.19 -5.18
CA SER A 29 -0.20 -11.74 -4.97
C SER A 29 0.76 -10.67 -4.46
N LEU A 30 0.72 -9.46 -5.03
CA LEU A 30 1.52 -8.33 -4.57
C LEU A 30 1.14 -7.88 -3.15
N ALA A 31 -0.15 -7.85 -2.82
CA ALA A 31 -0.60 -7.50 -1.47
C ALA A 31 -0.16 -8.55 -0.44
N ALA A 32 -0.26 -9.84 -0.77
CA ALA A 32 0.23 -10.92 0.09
C ALA A 32 1.76 -10.85 0.27
N ALA A 33 2.50 -10.61 -0.82
CA ALA A 33 3.95 -10.43 -0.78
C ALA A 33 4.34 -9.24 0.10
N ALA A 34 3.62 -8.12 0.01
CA ALA A 34 3.86 -6.92 0.80
C ALA A 34 3.61 -7.13 2.31
N ILE A 35 2.74 -8.06 2.71
CA ILE A 35 2.54 -8.44 4.11
C ILE A 35 3.75 -9.22 4.64
N VAL A 36 4.25 -10.16 3.85
CA VAL A 36 5.34 -11.07 4.25
C VAL A 36 6.70 -10.36 4.18
N HIS A 37 6.95 -9.65 3.09
CA HIS A 37 8.15 -8.86 2.81
C HIS A 37 7.74 -7.45 2.36
N PRO A 38 7.61 -6.49 3.29
CA PRO A 38 7.21 -5.12 2.98
C PRO A 38 8.35 -4.37 2.29
N GLU A 39 8.39 -4.42 0.96
CA GLU A 39 9.37 -3.71 0.14
C GLU A 39 8.74 -2.51 -0.59
N PRO A 40 9.43 -1.35 -0.67
CA PRO A 40 8.95 -0.16 -1.37
C PRO A 40 8.56 -0.42 -2.83
N ALA A 41 9.30 -1.30 -3.51
CA ALA A 41 9.02 -1.67 -4.90
C ALA A 41 7.69 -2.43 -5.06
N THR A 42 7.36 -3.30 -4.10
CA THR A 42 6.10 -4.06 -4.08
C THR A 42 4.91 -3.11 -3.84
N PHE A 43 5.06 -2.17 -2.91
CA PHE A 43 4.03 -1.14 -2.68
C PHE A 43 3.82 -0.25 -3.91
N ARG A 44 4.90 0.15 -4.61
CA ARG A 44 4.77 0.97 -5.82
C ARG A 44 4.02 0.24 -6.93
N GLN A 45 4.33 -1.04 -7.16
CA GLN A 45 3.63 -1.87 -8.14
C GLN A 45 2.15 -2.02 -7.75
N LEU A 46 1.87 -2.33 -6.48
CA LEU A 46 0.50 -2.46 -5.98
C LEU A 46 -0.32 -1.18 -6.15
N LEU A 47 0.28 -0.01 -5.86
CA LEU A 47 -0.37 1.30 -6.01
C LEU A 47 -0.61 1.68 -7.47
N ASP A 48 0.26 1.24 -8.39
CA ASP A 48 0.07 1.45 -9.83
C ASP A 48 -1.09 0.60 -10.36
N MET A 49 -1.16 -0.69 -9.96
CA MET A 49 -2.29 -1.57 -10.27
C MET A 49 -3.61 -1.07 -9.67
N GLY A 50 -3.55 -0.42 -8.51
CA GLY A 50 -4.70 0.14 -7.83
C GLY A 50 -5.28 1.40 -8.48
N ARG A 51 -4.70 1.93 -9.57
CA ARG A 51 -5.23 3.16 -10.20
C ARG A 51 -6.69 2.98 -10.62
N GLY A 52 -7.56 3.85 -10.09
CA GLY A 52 -9.01 3.79 -10.32
C GLY A 52 -9.75 2.72 -9.51
N LYS A 53 -9.05 1.99 -8.62
CA LYS A 53 -9.65 0.98 -7.75
C LYS A 53 -9.98 1.57 -6.37
N PRO A 54 -11.11 1.20 -5.75
CA PRO A 54 -11.57 1.79 -4.49
C PRO A 54 -10.67 1.50 -3.29
N TRP A 55 -9.90 0.41 -3.34
CA TRP A 55 -9.00 0.01 -2.26
C TRP A 55 -7.66 0.78 -2.24
N ARG A 56 -7.32 1.50 -3.31
CA ARG A 56 -6.02 2.20 -3.42
C ARG A 56 -5.87 3.30 -2.38
N ASP A 57 -6.90 4.11 -2.18
CA ASP A 57 -6.86 5.21 -1.21
C ASP A 57 -6.64 4.70 0.22
N SER A 58 -7.27 3.57 0.59
CA SER A 58 -7.02 2.92 1.88
C SER A 58 -5.57 2.45 2.03
N VAL A 59 -4.97 1.89 0.97
CA VAL A 59 -3.55 1.47 0.99
C VAL A 59 -2.63 2.69 1.13
N VAL A 60 -2.91 3.79 0.44
CA VAL A 60 -2.14 5.04 0.53
C VAL A 60 -2.19 5.63 1.94
N GLU A 61 -3.39 5.69 2.53
CA GLU A 61 -3.58 6.16 3.90
C GLU A 61 -2.82 5.30 4.91
N ALA A 62 -2.94 3.97 4.81
CA ALA A 62 -2.25 3.05 5.69
C ALA A 62 -0.72 3.15 5.57
N LEU A 63 -0.18 3.37 4.37
CA LEU A 63 1.25 3.61 4.16
C LEU A 63 1.72 4.93 4.76
N ALA A 64 0.91 5.99 4.66
CA ALA A 64 1.20 7.29 5.26
C ALA A 64 1.22 7.21 6.80
N GLU A 65 0.33 6.43 7.41
CA GLU A 65 0.29 6.22 8.86
C GLU A 65 1.49 5.43 9.40
N VAL A 66 2.02 4.48 8.62
CA VAL A 66 3.24 3.73 9.00
C VAL A 66 4.49 4.61 8.89
N GLY A 67 4.38 5.82 8.32
CA GLY A 67 5.52 6.71 8.13
C GLY A 67 6.50 6.18 7.09
N ILE A 68 6.00 5.37 6.14
CA ILE A 68 6.77 5.09 4.93
C ILE A 68 6.78 6.41 4.15
N GLU A 69 7.78 7.24 4.41
CA GLU A 69 8.04 8.57 3.79
C GLU A 69 8.01 8.55 2.26
N THR A 70 7.92 7.37 1.65
CA THR A 70 7.85 7.18 0.22
C THR A 70 6.51 7.64 -0.40
N VAL A 71 5.40 7.74 0.34
CA VAL A 71 4.09 8.14 -0.24
C VAL A 71 4.11 9.57 -0.81
N SER A 72 4.71 10.54 -0.11
CA SER A 72 4.80 11.92 -0.58
C SER A 72 5.70 12.05 -1.83
N ASN A 73 6.76 11.24 -1.91
CA ASN A 73 7.65 11.15 -3.07
C ASN A 73 7.08 10.30 -4.23
N PHE A 74 6.00 9.55 -3.99
CA PHE A 74 5.30 8.77 -5.02
C PHE A 74 4.17 9.53 -5.71
N ILE A 75 3.51 10.45 -5.00
CA ILE A 75 2.37 11.22 -5.53
C ILE A 75 2.82 12.51 -6.24
N GLY A 76 3.97 13.09 -5.87
CA GLY A 76 4.51 14.33 -6.45
C GLY A 76 5.31 14.19 -7.75
N GLY A 77 5.30 13.03 -8.42
CA GLY A 77 6.19 12.73 -9.56
C GLY A 77 5.61 12.98 -10.97
N CYS A 78 4.58 13.82 -11.12
CA CYS A 78 4.08 14.26 -12.43
C CYS A 78 3.88 15.78 -12.43
N ASP A 79 4.95 16.55 -12.27
CA ASP A 79 5.03 17.91 -12.81
C ASP A 79 6.49 18.27 -13.06
N GLY A 80 6.85 18.55 -14.32
CA GLY A 80 8.17 19.03 -14.69
C GLY A 80 8.98 18.16 -15.65
N ARG A 81 8.48 17.97 -16.89
CA ARG A 81 9.28 18.24 -18.09
C ARG A 81 8.40 18.44 -19.32
#